data_AF-M2RC47-F1
#
_entry.id   AF-M2RC47-F1
#
_cell.length_a   1.000
_cell.length_b   1.000
_cell.length_c   1.000
_cell.angle_alpha   90.00
_cell.angle_beta   90.00
_cell.angle_gamma   90.00
#
_symmetry.space_group_name_H-M   'P 1'
#
loop_
_entity.id
_entity.type
_entity.pdbx_description
1 polymer ?
#
loop_
_entity_poly.entity_id
_entity_poly.type
_entity_poly.pdbx_seq_one_letter_code
_entity_poly.pdbx_strand_id
1 'polypeptide(L)'
;MLVDITGSSPSSAPTQNIQPTRSSRPGQRRGNHLTACHTALGQWVKTCWKQNYLYCIWGPNILLPDKVLTKLASLARIQTLDDLKQEIPEWAFSDKWGADVLRLLAKIDDDEKQEKERVLAAKKSAKKEESERKKALRTEERREELYQARQQKKAMGKNNGSPSQYHVLQTVPQTPSNISSLPMYSTFPVSVSPVYHPPIPGPSQSYPVTYVHVPYYPMPVYAHPSQLQRPATDVHTPSTLSTVPSTYPHFPNSNPLP
;
A
#
# COMPACT_ATOMS: atom_id res chain seq x y z
N MET A 1 19.56 -3.90 61.75
CA MET A 1 19.33 -4.93 60.72
C MET A 1 17.87 -4.82 60.30
N LEU A 2 17.59 -4.04 59.25
CA LEU A 2 16.26 -3.95 58.64
C LEU A 2 16.28 -4.81 57.38
N VAL A 3 15.33 -5.72 57.29
CA VAL A 3 15.09 -6.61 56.14
C VAL A 3 14.03 -5.96 55.27
N ASP A 4 14.44 -5.48 54.09
CA ASP A 4 13.51 -4.99 53.07
C ASP A 4 12.87 -6.16 52.32
N ILE A 5 11.54 -6.24 52.43
CA ILE A 5 10.68 -7.23 51.79
C ILE A 5 10.40 -6.75 50.37
N THR A 6 11.05 -7.37 49.39
CA THR A 6 10.79 -7.16 47.97
C THR A 6 9.45 -7.80 47.58
N GLY A 7 8.41 -6.97 47.52
CA GLY A 7 7.11 -7.32 46.96
C GLY A 7 7.19 -7.58 45.45
N SER A 8 7.33 -8.85 45.07
CA SER A 8 7.17 -9.32 43.69
C SER A 8 5.69 -9.20 43.28
N SER A 9 5.39 -8.21 42.43
CA SER A 9 4.08 -8.05 41.80
C SER A 9 4.01 -8.93 40.54
N PRO A 10 3.09 -9.91 40.45
CA PRO A 10 2.93 -10.72 39.25
C PRO A 10 2.30 -9.88 38.15
N SER A 11 3.14 -9.38 37.25
CA SER A 11 2.75 -8.71 36.02
C SER A 11 2.05 -9.72 35.09
N SER A 12 0.72 -9.69 35.09
CA SER A 12 -0.13 -10.42 34.16
C SER A 12 0.10 -9.90 32.74
N ALA A 13 1.09 -10.47 32.05
CA ALA A 13 1.32 -10.20 30.65
C ALA A 13 0.11 -10.70 29.83
N PRO A 14 -0.52 -9.85 29.00
CA PRO A 14 -1.61 -10.28 28.13
C PRO A 14 -1.07 -11.32 27.15
N THR A 15 -1.56 -12.56 27.28
CA THR A 15 -1.30 -13.66 26.35
C THR A 15 -1.86 -13.27 24.98
N GLN A 16 -1.02 -12.64 24.15
CA GLN A 16 -1.34 -12.37 22.76
C GLN A 16 -1.35 -13.71 22.01
N ASN A 17 -2.55 -14.29 21.90
CA ASN A 17 -2.85 -15.37 20.97
C ASN A 17 -2.79 -14.81 19.54
N ILE A 18 -1.58 -14.53 19.06
CA ILE A 18 -1.32 -14.14 17.68
C ILE A 18 -1.46 -15.42 16.87
N GLN A 19 -2.69 -15.76 16.48
CA GLN A 19 -2.86 -16.72 15.41
C GLN A 19 -2.12 -16.17 14.19
N PRO A 20 -1.22 -16.95 13.56
CA PRO A 20 -0.53 -16.53 12.36
C PRO A 20 -1.59 -16.21 11.31
N THR A 21 -1.82 -14.91 11.11
CA THR A 21 -2.69 -14.43 10.05
C THR A 21 -2.11 -15.01 8.76
N ARG A 22 -2.95 -15.75 8.03
CA ARG A 22 -2.58 -16.54 6.84
C ARG A 22 -1.50 -15.80 6.07
N SER A 23 -0.27 -16.31 6.15
CA SER A 23 0.92 -15.68 5.59
C SER A 23 0.60 -15.34 4.14
N SER A 24 0.42 -14.05 3.86
CA SER A 24 0.05 -13.58 2.53
C SER A 24 1.19 -13.98 1.61
N ARG A 25 1.00 -15.06 0.85
CA ARG A 25 2.00 -15.51 -0.11
C ARG A 25 2.33 -14.31 -1.01
N PRO A 26 3.61 -14.05 -1.30
CA PRO A 26 3.98 -12.98 -2.21
C PRO A 26 3.17 -13.11 -3.50
N GLY A 27 2.44 -12.06 -3.84
CA GLY A 27 1.60 -12.03 -5.04
C GLY A 27 2.44 -12.04 -6.31
N GLN A 28 1.78 -12.09 -7.47
CA GLN A 28 2.45 -11.91 -8.75
C GLN A 28 2.83 -10.43 -8.94
N ARG A 29 4.03 -10.15 -9.44
CA ARG A 29 4.43 -8.78 -9.83
C ARG A 29 3.59 -8.33 -11.01
N ARG A 30 3.13 -7.07 -11.01
CA ARG A 30 2.22 -6.51 -12.03
C ARG A 30 2.58 -5.08 -12.38
N GLY A 31 2.13 -4.63 -13.57
CA GLY A 31 2.27 -3.25 -14.03
C GLY A 31 3.73 -2.78 -14.03
N ASN A 32 3.97 -1.61 -13.46
CA ASN A 32 5.30 -0.97 -13.47
C ASN A 32 6.38 -1.82 -12.78
N HIS A 33 6.01 -2.57 -11.73
CA HIS A 33 6.97 -3.43 -11.02
C HIS A 33 7.46 -4.59 -11.88
N LEU A 34 6.56 -5.22 -12.64
CA LEU A 34 6.92 -6.26 -13.60
C LEU A 34 7.87 -5.71 -14.68
N THR A 35 7.56 -4.53 -15.22
CA THR A 35 8.39 -3.86 -16.23
C THR A 35 9.78 -3.50 -15.68
N ALA A 36 9.86 -3.04 -14.43
CA ALA A 36 11.12 -2.72 -13.76
C ALA A 36 11.98 -3.98 -13.58
N CYS A 37 11.40 -5.08 -13.09
CA CYS A 37 12.09 -6.37 -12.97
C CYS A 37 12.59 -6.88 -14.33
N HIS A 38 11.72 -6.86 -15.34
CA HIS A 38 12.06 -7.32 -16.69
C HIS A 38 13.22 -6.50 -17.29
N THR A 39 13.18 -5.18 -17.13
CA THR A 39 14.22 -4.28 -17.62
C THR A 39 15.55 -4.52 -16.91
N ALA A 40 15.51 -4.63 -15.57
CA ALA A 40 16.71 -4.87 -14.77
C ALA A 40 17.35 -6.24 -15.08
N LEU A 41 16.55 -7.29 -15.21
CA LEU A 41 17.05 -8.61 -15.63
C LEU A 41 17.66 -8.55 -17.03
N GLY A 42 17.00 -7.91 -17.99
CA GLY A 42 17.55 -7.76 -19.35
C GLY A 42 18.88 -7.00 -19.39
N GLN A 43 19.05 -5.98 -18.55
CA GLN A 43 20.31 -5.26 -18.40
C GLN A 43 21.38 -6.12 -17.73
N TRP A 44 21.01 -6.84 -16.66
CA TRP A 44 21.91 -7.76 -15.96
C TRP A 44 22.45 -8.84 -16.90
N VAL A 45 21.59 -9.44 -17.73
CA VAL A 45 21.99 -10.45 -18.73
C VAL A 45 23.06 -9.89 -19.67
N LYS A 46 22.83 -8.71 -20.25
CA LYS A 46 23.78 -8.07 -21.17
C LYS A 46 25.14 -7.81 -20.51
N THR A 47 25.12 -7.27 -19.29
CA THR A 47 26.34 -6.96 -18.53
C THR A 47 27.09 -8.23 -18.12
N CYS A 48 26.39 -9.22 -17.56
CA CYS A 48 26.97 -10.47 -17.13
C CYS A 48 27.56 -11.25 -18.31
N TRP A 49 26.85 -11.28 -19.45
CA TRP A 49 27.35 -11.90 -20.68
C TRP A 49 28.61 -11.21 -21.19
N LYS A 50 28.63 -9.88 -21.27
CA LYS A 50 29.80 -9.11 -21.71
C LYS A 50 31.02 -9.32 -20.80
N GLN A 51 30.81 -9.52 -19.51
CA GLN A 51 31.90 -9.72 -18.54
C GLN A 51 32.46 -11.14 -18.54
N ASN A 52 31.59 -12.15 -18.65
CA ASN A 52 31.96 -13.55 -18.39
C ASN A 52 31.99 -14.43 -19.64
N TYR A 53 31.33 -14.01 -20.72
CA TYR A 53 31.09 -14.84 -21.91
C TYR A 53 31.35 -14.07 -23.22
N LEU A 54 32.15 -13.01 -23.19
CA LEU A 54 32.42 -12.16 -24.37
C LEU A 54 32.94 -12.95 -25.58
N TYR A 55 33.77 -13.97 -25.34
CA TYR A 55 34.38 -14.81 -26.37
C TYR A 55 33.54 -16.06 -26.70
N CYS A 56 32.36 -16.19 -26.11
CA CYS A 56 31.48 -17.32 -26.36
C CYS A 56 30.74 -17.12 -27.68
N ILE A 57 30.57 -18.21 -28.44
CA ILE A 57 29.80 -18.20 -29.70
C ILE A 57 28.29 -18.02 -29.47
N TRP A 58 27.83 -18.23 -28.25
CA TRP A 58 26.42 -18.09 -27.88
C TRP A 58 26.08 -16.66 -27.48
N GLY A 59 24.94 -16.16 -27.91
CA GLY A 59 24.45 -14.83 -27.52
C GLY A 59 23.93 -14.77 -26.07
N PRO A 60 23.65 -13.55 -25.57
CA PRO A 60 23.17 -13.30 -24.20
C PRO A 60 21.90 -14.11 -23.82
N ASN A 61 21.08 -14.45 -24.81
CA ASN A 61 19.85 -15.24 -24.62
C ASN A 61 20.09 -16.64 -24.05
N ILE A 62 21.31 -17.19 -24.15
CA ILE A 62 21.63 -18.49 -23.55
C ILE A 62 21.72 -18.40 -22.02
N LEU A 63 22.16 -17.26 -21.49
CA LEU A 63 22.39 -17.06 -20.06
C LEU A 63 21.07 -17.02 -19.30
N LEU A 64 20.08 -16.36 -19.89
CA LEU A 64 18.74 -16.25 -19.34
C LEU A 64 17.73 -16.20 -20.49
N PRO A 65 17.17 -17.35 -20.91
CA PRO A 65 16.16 -17.37 -21.96
C PRO A 65 14.95 -16.52 -21.61
N ASP A 66 14.30 -15.90 -22.61
CA ASP A 66 13.17 -14.99 -22.40
C ASP A 66 12.03 -15.60 -21.57
N LYS A 67 11.80 -16.91 -21.72
CA LYS A 67 10.82 -17.66 -20.91
C LYS A 67 11.17 -17.63 -19.42
N VAL A 68 12.45 -17.88 -19.09
CA VAL A 68 12.98 -17.85 -17.72
C VAL A 68 12.95 -16.42 -17.17
N LEU A 69 13.38 -15.45 -17.98
CA LEU A 69 13.36 -14.02 -17.63
C LEU A 69 11.94 -13.56 -17.29
N THR A 70 10.96 -13.87 -18.15
CA THR A 70 9.55 -13.52 -17.93
C THR A 70 9.01 -14.17 -16.66
N LYS A 71 9.33 -15.45 -16.43
CA LYS A 71 8.88 -16.19 -15.25
C LYS A 71 9.44 -15.60 -13.96
N LEU A 72 10.75 -15.34 -13.93
CA LEU A 72 11.45 -14.67 -12.82
C LEU A 72 10.90 -13.27 -12.55
N ALA A 73 10.69 -12.47 -13.60
CA ALA A 73 10.15 -11.13 -13.46
C ALA A 73 8.74 -11.14 -12.87
N SER A 74 7.91 -12.13 -13.23
CA SER A 74 6.51 -12.19 -12.78
C SER A 74 6.31 -12.79 -11.38
N LEU A 75 7.11 -13.78 -10.98
CA LEU A 75 6.89 -14.54 -9.75
C LEU A 75 7.67 -13.94 -8.57
N ALA A 76 7.01 -13.14 -7.72
CA ALA A 76 7.62 -12.60 -6.50
C ALA A 76 7.82 -13.63 -5.38
N ARG A 77 7.26 -14.84 -5.54
CA ARG A 77 7.40 -15.92 -4.56
C ARG A 77 8.78 -16.60 -4.60
N ILE A 78 9.55 -16.40 -5.68
CA ILE A 78 10.88 -16.98 -5.81
C ILE A 78 11.86 -16.10 -5.03
N GLN A 79 12.20 -16.52 -3.81
CA GLN A 79 13.08 -15.74 -2.92
C GLN A 79 14.38 -16.48 -2.62
N THR A 80 14.37 -17.80 -2.69
CA THR A 80 15.52 -18.66 -2.43
C THR A 80 15.99 -19.38 -3.69
N LEU A 81 17.21 -19.91 -3.65
CA LEU A 81 17.73 -20.78 -4.72
C LEU A 81 16.92 -22.07 -4.86
N ASP A 82 16.35 -22.59 -3.77
CA ASP A 82 15.51 -23.79 -3.81
C ASP A 82 14.17 -23.51 -4.49
N ASP A 83 13.52 -22.38 -4.19
CA ASP A 83 12.32 -21.93 -4.90
C ASP A 83 12.61 -21.78 -6.39
N LEU A 84 13.77 -21.22 -6.72
CA LEU A 84 14.20 -20.99 -8.09
C LEU A 84 14.35 -22.31 -8.86
N LYS A 85 15.01 -23.30 -8.26
CA LYS A 85 15.19 -24.64 -8.85
C LYS A 85 13.87 -25.40 -8.96
N GLN A 86 12.99 -25.25 -7.97
CA GLN A 86 11.67 -25.88 -7.99
C GLN A 86 10.78 -25.28 -9.08
N GLU A 87 10.80 -23.96 -9.25
CA GLU A 87 9.97 -23.27 -10.23
C GLU A 87 10.54 -23.33 -11.64
N ILE A 88 11.87 -23.32 -11.81
CA ILE A 88 12.55 -23.25 -13.12
C ILE A 88 13.68 -24.29 -13.20
N PRO A 89 13.34 -25.59 -13.15
CA PRO A 89 14.35 -26.66 -13.15
C PRO A 89 15.17 -26.72 -14.45
N GLU A 90 14.65 -26.21 -15.56
CA GLU A 90 15.34 -26.18 -16.86
C GLU A 90 16.48 -25.17 -16.93
N TRP A 91 16.59 -24.23 -15.97
CA TRP A 91 17.61 -23.20 -16.00
C TRP A 91 18.93 -23.67 -15.38
N ALA A 92 19.80 -24.21 -16.24
CA ALA A 92 21.10 -24.79 -15.88
C ALA A 92 22.08 -23.81 -15.19
N PHE A 93 21.86 -22.49 -15.32
CA PHE A 93 22.72 -21.47 -14.71
C PHE A 93 22.26 -21.02 -13.30
N SER A 94 21.19 -21.62 -12.77
CA SER A 94 20.62 -21.27 -11.46
C SER A 94 21.63 -21.39 -10.31
N ASP A 95 22.51 -22.39 -10.33
CA ASP A 95 23.55 -22.55 -9.29
C ASP A 95 24.59 -21.43 -9.30
N LYS A 96 25.02 -21.02 -10.50
CA LYS A 96 26.10 -20.03 -10.66
C LYS A 96 25.61 -18.59 -10.51
N TRP A 97 24.46 -18.27 -11.10
CA TRP A 97 23.97 -16.90 -11.22
C TRP A 97 22.65 -16.65 -10.49
N GLY A 98 21.98 -17.69 -9.98
CA GLY A 98 20.69 -17.55 -9.33
C GLY A 98 20.74 -16.59 -8.13
N ALA A 99 21.78 -16.67 -7.31
CA ALA A 99 21.92 -15.81 -6.13
C ALA A 99 22.00 -14.31 -6.50
N ASP A 100 22.74 -13.96 -7.55
CA ASP A 100 22.87 -12.57 -7.99
C ASP A 100 21.57 -12.05 -8.62
N VAL A 101 20.88 -12.90 -9.39
CA VAL A 101 19.57 -12.60 -9.96
C VAL A 101 18.52 -12.38 -8.87
N LEU A 102 18.48 -13.25 -7.85
CA LEU A 102 17.56 -13.10 -6.72
C LEU A 102 17.87 -11.84 -5.91
N ARG A 103 19.15 -11.53 -5.67
CA ARG A 103 19.56 -10.30 -4.99
C ARG A 103 19.12 -9.05 -5.76
N LEU A 104 19.24 -9.06 -7.09
CA LEU A 104 18.77 -7.97 -7.95
C LEU A 104 17.25 -7.77 -7.83
N LEU A 105 16.48 -8.86 -7.89
CA LEU A 105 15.02 -8.80 -7.75
C LEU A 105 14.58 -8.35 -6.36
N ALA A 106 15.21 -8.87 -5.30
CA ALA A 106 14.92 -8.49 -3.92
C ALA A 106 15.10 -6.99 -3.70
N LYS A 107 16.14 -6.39 -4.27
CA LYS A 107 16.35 -4.94 -4.21
C LYS A 107 15.18 -4.17 -4.83
N ILE A 108 14.69 -4.60 -5.99
CA ILE A 108 13.56 -3.96 -6.67
C ILE A 108 12.27 -4.14 -5.86
N ASP A 109 12.04 -5.33 -5.31
CA ASP A 109 10.90 -5.62 -4.44
C ASP A 109 10.91 -4.73 -3.19
N ASP A 110 12.08 -4.54 -2.57
CA ASP A 110 12.27 -3.68 -1.41
C ASP A 110 12.05 -2.19 -1.74
N ASP A 111 12.57 -1.72 -2.87
CA ASP A 111 12.36 -0.35 -3.34
C ASP A 111 10.85 -0.08 -3.57
N GLU A 112 10.13 -1.02 -4.20
CA GLU A 112 8.68 -0.89 -4.42
C GLU A 112 7.91 -0.92 -3.09
N LYS A 113 8.31 -1.77 -2.15
CA LYS A 113 7.71 -1.86 -0.82
C LYS A 113 7.88 -0.56 -0.04
N GLN A 114 9.08 0.01 -0.04
CA GLN A 114 9.37 1.29 0.62
C GLN A 114 8.55 2.42 0.00
N GLU A 115 8.42 2.47 -1.32
CA GLU A 115 7.61 3.50 -1.98
C GLU A 115 6.14 3.40 -1.61
N LYS A 116 5.57 2.19 -1.62
CA LYS A 116 4.19 1.95 -1.17
C LYS A 116 3.98 2.37 0.28
N GLU A 117 4.95 2.08 1.15
CA GLU A 117 4.89 2.46 2.56
C GLU A 117 4.92 4.00 2.73
N ARG A 118 5.79 4.70 1.98
CA ARG A 118 5.85 6.17 1.97
C ARG A 118 4.53 6.79 1.52
N VAL A 119 3.95 6.29 0.43
CA VAL A 119 2.65 6.77 -0.08
C VAL A 119 1.54 6.52 0.94
N LEU A 120 1.51 5.35 1.57
CA LEU A 120 0.51 5.02 2.58
C LEU A 120 0.67 5.90 3.83
N ALA A 121 1.90 6.13 4.28
CA ALA A 121 2.22 7.01 5.40
C ALA A 121 1.77 8.46 5.12
N ALA A 122 2.09 8.99 3.93
CA ALA A 122 1.67 10.33 3.50
C ALA A 122 0.14 10.46 3.42
N LYS A 123 -0.56 9.45 2.89
CA LYS A 123 -2.02 9.44 2.86
C LYS A 123 -2.62 9.41 4.26
N LYS A 124 -2.01 8.65 5.18
CA LYS A 124 -2.45 8.56 6.57
C LYS A 124 -2.24 9.88 7.33
N SER A 125 -1.10 10.54 7.16
CA SER A 125 -0.82 11.84 7.77
C SER A 125 -1.76 12.93 7.23
N ALA A 126 -1.95 13.00 5.90
CA ALA A 126 -2.89 13.94 5.29
C ALA A 126 -4.33 13.76 5.78
N LYS A 127 -4.80 12.50 5.87
CA LYS A 127 -6.13 12.20 6.43
C LYS A 127 -6.25 12.61 7.90
N LYS A 128 -5.19 12.42 8.68
CA LYS A 128 -5.15 12.82 10.09
C LYS A 128 -5.23 14.34 10.23
N GLU A 129 -4.40 15.08 9.49
CA GLU A 129 -4.40 16.55 9.50
C GLU A 129 -5.76 17.12 9.07
N GLU A 130 -6.37 16.58 8.02
CA GLU A 130 -7.71 17.00 7.57
C GLU A 130 -8.76 16.76 8.67
N SER A 131 -8.69 15.62 9.35
CA SER A 131 -9.61 15.30 10.46
C SER A 131 -9.43 16.23 11.65
N GLU A 132 -8.18 16.62 11.97
CA GLU A 132 -7.86 17.56 13.03
C GLU A 132 -8.33 18.97 12.68
N ARG A 133 -8.12 19.42 11.45
CA ARG A 133 -8.61 20.70 10.94
C ARG A 133 -10.15 20.77 11.00
N LYS A 134 -10.84 19.72 10.58
CA LYS A 134 -12.32 19.64 10.67
C LYS A 134 -12.81 19.66 12.12
N LYS A 135 -12.09 18.99 13.03
CA LYS A 135 -12.41 19.01 14.46
C LYS A 135 -12.19 20.39 15.07
N ALA A 136 -11.10 21.08 14.72
CA ALA A 136 -10.82 22.44 15.15
C ALA A 136 -11.91 23.40 14.69
N LEU A 137 -12.30 23.34 13.41
CA LEU A 137 -13.37 24.18 12.86
C LEU A 137 -14.70 23.98 13.60
N ARG A 138 -15.12 22.74 13.83
CA ARG A 138 -16.34 22.44 14.60
C ARG A 138 -16.28 22.92 16.05
N THR A 139 -15.09 22.90 16.64
CA THR A 139 -14.90 23.34 18.03
C THR A 139 -14.98 24.86 18.12
N GLU A 140 -14.42 25.59 17.13
CA GLU A 140 -14.50 27.05 17.06
C GLU A 140 -15.91 27.53 16.74
N GLU A 141 -16.60 26.92 15.77
CA GLU A 141 -18.00 27.20 15.44
C GLU A 141 -18.90 27.05 16.68
N ARG A 142 -18.76 25.95 17.43
CA ARG A 142 -19.49 25.74 18.68
C ARG A 142 -19.17 26.79 19.74
N ARG A 143 -17.93 27.30 19.76
CA ARG A 143 -17.51 28.35 20.69
C ARG A 143 -18.14 29.70 20.33
N GLU A 144 -18.20 30.02 19.04
CA GLU A 144 -18.85 31.22 18.51
C GLU A 144 -20.37 31.20 18.77
N GLU A 145 -21.03 30.07 18.52
CA GLU A 145 -22.47 29.90 18.82
C GLU A 145 -22.77 30.13 20.31
N LEU A 146 -21.97 29.53 21.20
CA LEU A 146 -22.12 29.73 22.65
C LEU A 146 -21.88 31.18 23.06
N TYR A 147 -20.91 31.86 22.42
CA TYR A 147 -20.64 33.26 22.66
C TYR A 147 -21.83 34.15 22.23
N GLN A 148 -22.36 33.93 21.02
CA GLN A 148 -23.51 34.66 20.50
C GLN A 148 -24.76 34.43 21.37
N ALA A 149 -25.04 33.18 21.77
CA ALA A 149 -26.14 32.86 22.66
C ALA A 149 -26.01 33.57 24.02
N ARG A 150 -24.79 33.68 24.56
CA ARG A 150 -24.53 34.42 25.81
C ARG A 150 -24.76 35.92 25.65
N GLN A 151 -24.39 36.50 24.50
CA GLN A 151 -24.65 37.92 24.22
C GLN A 151 -26.15 38.19 24.06
N GLN A 152 -26.89 37.34 23.34
CA GLN A 152 -28.34 37.44 23.21
C GLN A 152 -29.05 37.34 24.57
N LYS A 153 -28.66 36.38 25.42
CA LYS A 153 -29.19 36.27 26.80
C LYS A 153 -28.94 37.52 27.63
N LYS A 154 -27.76 38.14 27.51
CA LYS A 154 -27.45 39.41 28.20
C LYS A 154 -28.29 40.57 27.69
N ALA A 155 -28.58 40.62 26.39
CA ALA A 155 -29.43 41.65 25.80
C ALA A 155 -30.89 41.52 26.27
N MET A 156 -31.42 40.30 26.34
CA MET A 156 -32.80 40.04 26.77
C MET A 156 -33.00 40.16 28.29
N GLY A 157 -31.98 39.82 29.09
CA GLY A 157 -32.08 39.77 30.56
C GLY A 157 -32.07 41.11 31.30
N LYS A 158 -32.04 42.26 30.59
CA LYS A 158 -31.98 43.58 31.24
C LYS A 158 -33.32 44.16 31.68
N ASN A 159 -34.46 43.57 31.28
CA ASN A 159 -35.78 44.20 31.51
C ASN A 159 -36.65 43.62 32.63
N ASN A 160 -36.30 42.50 33.26
CA ASN A 160 -37.07 41.98 34.41
C ASN A 160 -36.17 41.79 35.62
N GLY A 161 -36.03 42.87 36.39
CA GLY A 161 -35.57 42.78 37.77
C GLY A 161 -36.57 42.00 38.60
N SER A 162 -36.08 40.99 39.31
CA SER A 162 -36.38 40.82 40.73
C SER A 162 -35.40 39.80 41.31
N PRO A 163 -34.62 40.13 42.35
CA PRO A 163 -33.79 39.17 43.07
C PRO A 163 -34.74 38.25 43.86
N SER A 164 -35.23 37.20 43.22
CA SER A 164 -36.00 36.17 43.93
C SER A 164 -35.07 35.41 44.85
N GLN A 165 -35.34 35.50 46.15
CA GLN A 165 -34.72 34.71 47.22
C GLN A 165 -34.66 33.23 46.83
N TYR A 166 -33.46 32.71 46.63
CA TYR A 166 -33.27 31.26 46.52
C TYR A 166 -33.36 30.67 47.93
N HIS A 167 -34.46 29.99 48.22
CA HIS A 167 -34.49 29.00 49.29
C HIS A 167 -33.53 27.86 48.92
N VAL A 168 -32.48 27.70 49.72
CA VAL A 168 -31.54 26.57 49.67
C VAL A 168 -32.30 25.33 50.11
N LEU A 169 -32.92 24.61 49.16
CA LEU A 169 -33.33 23.24 49.39
C LEU A 169 -32.17 22.32 48.99
N GLN A 170 -31.52 21.84 50.05
CA GLN A 170 -30.47 20.83 50.07
C GLN A 170 -31.00 19.51 49.49
N THR A 171 -31.01 19.41 48.16
CA THR A 171 -31.28 18.14 47.49
C THR A 171 -29.99 17.33 47.48
N VAL A 172 -30.00 16.29 48.32
CA VAL A 172 -28.93 15.30 48.41
C VAL A 172 -28.70 14.73 47.01
N PRO A 173 -27.45 14.69 46.51
CA PRO A 173 -27.17 14.10 45.20
C PRO A 173 -27.49 12.61 45.26
N GLN A 174 -28.61 12.23 44.64
CA GLN A 174 -28.85 10.84 44.29
C GLN A 174 -27.76 10.43 43.30
N THR A 175 -26.76 9.73 43.83
CA THR A 175 -25.77 9.00 43.04
C THR A 175 -26.52 8.13 42.04
N PRO A 176 -26.36 8.33 40.72
CA PRO A 176 -26.95 7.44 39.74
C PRO A 176 -26.34 6.06 39.99
N SER A 177 -27.19 5.14 40.42
CA SER A 177 -26.89 3.72 40.54
C SER A 177 -26.20 3.26 39.28
N ASN A 178 -25.00 2.72 39.48
CA ASN A 178 -24.13 2.06 38.52
C ASN A 178 -24.95 0.99 37.75
N ILE A 179 -25.55 1.39 36.63
CA ILE A 179 -26.14 0.46 35.68
C ILE A 179 -24.94 -0.25 35.05
N SER A 180 -24.65 -1.44 35.59
CA SER A 180 -23.80 -2.44 34.96
C SER A 180 -24.11 -2.43 33.47
N SER A 181 -23.17 -1.92 32.69
CA SER A 181 -23.13 -2.02 31.26
C SER A 181 -23.02 -3.50 30.92
N LEU A 182 -24.19 -4.14 30.80
CA LEU A 182 -24.30 -5.45 30.21
C LEU A 182 -23.60 -5.37 28.85
N PRO A 183 -22.67 -6.28 28.55
CA PRO A 183 -22.04 -6.32 27.24
C PRO A 183 -23.15 -6.46 26.21
N MET A 184 -23.35 -5.40 25.42
CA MET A 184 -24.16 -5.46 24.22
C MET A 184 -23.48 -6.47 23.31
N TYR A 185 -23.95 -7.71 23.38
CA TYR A 185 -23.61 -8.75 22.42
C TYR A 185 -24.15 -8.25 21.08
N SER A 186 -23.27 -7.61 20.32
CA SER A 186 -23.49 -7.29 18.91
C SER A 186 -23.70 -8.63 18.20
N THR A 187 -24.96 -9.03 18.07
CA THR A 187 -25.38 -10.12 17.20
C THR A 187 -25.10 -9.66 15.77
N PHE A 188 -23.86 -9.90 15.33
CA PHE A 188 -23.54 -9.82 13.92
C PHE A 188 -24.44 -10.84 13.21
N PRO A 189 -25.17 -10.45 12.15
CA PRO A 189 -25.89 -11.40 11.34
C PRO A 189 -24.87 -12.40 10.81
N VAL A 190 -25.03 -13.66 11.21
CA VAL A 190 -24.27 -14.78 10.67
C VAL A 190 -24.53 -14.78 9.17
N SER A 191 -23.58 -14.27 8.40
CA SER A 191 -23.56 -14.40 6.96
C SER A 191 -23.36 -15.88 6.68
N VAL A 192 -24.47 -16.58 6.45
CA VAL A 192 -24.48 -17.97 6.01
C VAL A 192 -23.82 -17.96 4.64
N SER A 193 -22.51 -18.23 4.63
CA SER A 193 -21.78 -18.40 3.39
C SER A 193 -22.42 -19.60 2.67
N PRO A 194 -22.91 -19.44 1.44
CA PRO A 194 -23.48 -20.55 0.70
C PRO A 194 -22.41 -21.64 0.60
N VAL A 195 -22.69 -22.80 1.18
CA VAL A 195 -21.81 -23.95 1.11
C VAL A 195 -21.72 -24.32 -0.37
N TYR A 196 -20.59 -23.99 -0.99
CA TYR A 196 -20.31 -24.32 -2.37
C TYR A 196 -20.14 -25.83 -2.45
N HIS A 197 -21.20 -26.54 -2.84
CA HIS A 197 -21.09 -27.94 -3.19
C HIS A 197 -20.39 -28.00 -4.55
N PRO A 198 -19.24 -28.66 -4.69
CA PRO A 198 -18.66 -28.90 -6.00
C PRO A 198 -19.69 -29.68 -6.82
N PRO A 199 -19.97 -29.28 -8.08
CA PRO A 199 -20.88 -30.00 -8.93
C PRO A 199 -20.38 -31.44 -9.09
N ILE A 200 -21.21 -32.39 -8.67
CA ILE A 200 -21.01 -33.82 -8.91
C ILE A 200 -20.86 -33.99 -10.43
N PRO A 201 -19.81 -34.65 -10.93
CA PRO A 201 -19.65 -34.91 -12.35
C PRO A 201 -20.78 -35.83 -12.80
N GLY A 202 -21.83 -35.23 -13.36
CA GLY A 202 -22.90 -35.94 -14.02
C GLY A 202 -22.40 -36.56 -15.33
N PRO A 203 -23.07 -37.62 -15.81
CA PRO A 203 -22.74 -38.26 -17.07
C PRO A 203 -22.80 -37.23 -18.20
N SER A 204 -21.77 -37.26 -19.05
CA SER A 204 -21.56 -36.42 -20.22
C SER A 204 -22.85 -36.24 -21.05
N GLN A 205 -23.56 -35.15 -20.82
CA GLN A 205 -24.58 -34.71 -21.75
C GLN A 205 -23.86 -34.13 -22.97
N SER A 206 -24.01 -34.82 -24.10
CA SER A 206 -23.66 -34.28 -25.41
C SER A 206 -24.54 -33.06 -25.67
N TYR A 207 -24.02 -31.87 -25.40
CA TYR A 207 -24.71 -30.65 -25.76
C TYR A 207 -24.75 -30.55 -27.29
N PRO A 208 -25.93 -30.34 -27.91
CA PRO A 208 -25.99 -30.04 -29.32
C PRO A 208 -25.22 -28.75 -29.57
N VAL A 209 -24.29 -28.79 -30.52
CA VAL A 209 -23.57 -27.62 -31.02
C VAL A 209 -24.59 -26.72 -31.69
N THR A 210 -25.19 -25.81 -30.94
CA THR A 210 -25.96 -24.72 -31.52
C THR A 210 -24.94 -23.78 -32.16
N TYR A 211 -24.87 -23.81 -33.49
CA TYR A 211 -24.23 -22.78 -34.29
C TYR A 211 -24.89 -21.45 -33.94
N VAL A 212 -24.27 -20.71 -33.03
CA VAL A 212 -24.64 -19.32 -32.79
C VAL A 212 -24.24 -18.59 -34.06
N HIS A 213 -25.23 -18.25 -34.88
CA HIS A 213 -25.04 -17.36 -36.01
C HIS A 213 -24.54 -16.03 -35.45
N VAL A 214 -23.23 -15.83 -35.49
CA VAL A 214 -22.60 -14.56 -35.11
C VAL A 214 -23.08 -13.56 -36.15
N PRO A 215 -23.91 -12.56 -35.79
CA PRO A 215 -24.29 -11.53 -36.74
C PRO A 215 -23.02 -10.81 -37.14
N TYR A 216 -22.79 -10.80 -38.45
CA TYR A 216 -21.66 -10.12 -39.08
C TYR A 216 -21.84 -8.62 -38.82
N TYR A 217 -21.28 -8.11 -37.73
CA TYR A 217 -21.26 -6.67 -37.50
C TYR A 217 -20.36 -6.05 -38.57
N PRO A 218 -20.89 -5.15 -39.42
CA PRO A 218 -20.07 -4.44 -40.37
C PRO A 218 -19.00 -3.67 -39.58
N MET A 219 -17.74 -4.08 -39.76
CA MET A 219 -16.59 -3.40 -39.19
C MET A 219 -16.67 -1.93 -39.62
N PRO A 220 -16.62 -0.97 -38.68
CA PRO A 220 -16.56 0.43 -39.04
C PRO A 220 -15.32 0.63 -39.89
N VAL A 221 -15.52 1.18 -41.09
CA VAL A 221 -14.44 1.68 -41.94
C VAL A 221 -13.75 2.77 -41.13
N TYR A 222 -12.60 2.44 -40.54
CA TYR A 222 -11.76 3.43 -39.90
C TYR A 222 -11.29 4.39 -40.99
N ALA A 223 -11.98 5.51 -41.12
CA ALA A 223 -11.50 6.65 -41.87
C ALA A 223 -10.16 7.04 -41.25
N HIS A 224 -9.08 6.82 -42.01
CA HIS A 224 -7.76 7.31 -41.64
C HIS A 224 -7.87 8.83 -41.40
N PRO A 225 -7.45 9.34 -40.23
CA PRO A 225 -7.32 10.77 -40.05
C PRO A 225 -6.18 11.25 -40.96
N SER A 226 -6.56 11.75 -42.14
CA SER A 226 -5.72 12.60 -42.96
C SER A 226 -5.21 13.75 -42.09
N GLN A 227 -3.89 13.77 -41.93
CA GLN A 227 -3.04 14.90 -41.57
C GLN A 227 -3.75 16.12 -40.98
N LEU A 228 -3.93 16.11 -39.65
CA LEU A 228 -4.05 17.34 -38.89
C LEU A 228 -2.67 17.99 -38.86
N GLN A 229 -2.49 18.91 -39.82
CA GLN A 229 -1.43 19.90 -39.85
C GLN A 229 -1.37 20.58 -38.47
N ARG A 230 -0.32 20.28 -37.70
CA ARG A 230 -0.10 20.93 -36.41
C ARG A 230 0.16 22.42 -36.67
N PRO A 231 -0.63 23.36 -36.11
CA PRO A 231 -0.24 24.75 -36.12
C PRO A 231 1.06 24.90 -35.34
N ALA A 232 2.02 25.62 -35.93
CA ALA A 232 3.26 26.01 -35.26
C ALA A 232 2.92 26.88 -34.05
N THR A 233 2.90 26.28 -32.87
CA THR A 233 2.97 27.04 -31.62
C THR A 233 4.42 27.40 -31.38
N ASP A 234 4.77 28.62 -31.77
CA ASP A 234 5.93 29.33 -31.22
C ASP A 234 5.73 29.46 -29.71
N VAL A 235 6.27 28.48 -28.98
CA VAL A 235 6.44 28.57 -27.53
C VAL A 235 7.77 29.27 -27.30
N HIS A 236 7.72 30.59 -27.22
CA HIS A 236 8.75 31.35 -26.51
C HIS A 236 8.69 30.96 -25.02
N THR A 237 9.45 29.94 -24.64
CA THR A 237 9.88 29.73 -23.26
C THR A 237 10.85 30.84 -22.88
N PRO A 238 10.55 31.70 -21.89
CA PRO A 238 11.57 32.54 -21.28
C PRO A 238 12.53 31.63 -20.52
N SER A 239 13.79 31.61 -20.97
CA SER A 239 14.93 31.04 -20.25
C SER A 239 15.04 31.70 -18.87
N THR A 240 14.41 31.11 -17.88
CA THR A 240 14.72 31.39 -16.48
C THR A 240 15.96 30.57 -16.14
N LEU A 241 17.10 31.26 -16.15
CA LEU A 241 18.35 30.79 -15.55
C LEU A 241 18.09 30.51 -14.06
N SER A 242 17.64 29.29 -13.76
CA SER A 242 17.64 28.75 -12.42
C SER A 242 19.07 28.29 -12.13
N THR A 243 19.83 29.21 -11.54
CA THR A 243 21.11 28.91 -10.89
C THR A 243 20.83 27.97 -9.72
N VAL A 244 20.96 26.66 -9.96
CA VAL A 244 20.91 25.65 -8.92
C VAL A 244 22.22 25.74 -8.13
N PRO A 245 22.21 25.95 -6.80
CA PRO A 245 23.42 25.88 -6.00
C PRO A 245 23.94 24.44 -6.01
N SER A 246 25.01 24.24 -6.77
CA SER A 246 25.77 23.01 -6.89
C SER A 246 26.45 22.68 -5.57
N THR A 247 25.73 22.02 -4.67
CA THR A 247 26.30 21.49 -3.42
C THR A 247 26.84 20.10 -3.71
N TYR A 248 27.97 20.02 -4.42
CA TYR A 248 28.74 18.77 -4.44
C TYR A 248 29.47 18.63 -3.12
N PRO A 249 29.30 17.51 -2.38
CA PRO A 249 30.19 17.18 -1.30
C PRO A 249 31.59 16.94 -1.87
N HIS A 250 32.53 17.77 -1.44
CA HIS A 250 33.95 17.61 -1.74
C HIS A 250 34.42 16.31 -1.08
N PHE A 251 34.62 15.25 -1.88
CA PHE A 251 35.26 14.04 -1.40
C PHE A 251 36.77 14.27 -1.30
N PRO A 252 37.40 14.01 -0.14
CA PRO A 252 38.84 14.05 -0.02
C PRO A 252 39.45 12.90 -0.83
N ASN A 253 40.26 13.31 -1.82
CA ASN A 253 41.06 12.44 -2.66
C ASN A 253 42.03 11.64 -1.78
N SER A 254 41.74 10.35 -1.61
CA SER A 254 42.63 9.42 -0.89
C SER A 254 43.57 8.80 -1.91
N ASN A 255 44.71 9.43 -2.15
CA ASN A 255 45.80 8.83 -2.91
C ASN A 255 46.27 7.54 -2.20
N PRO A 256 46.44 6.42 -2.92
CA PRO A 256 47.19 5.30 -2.38
C PRO A 256 48.69 5.63 -2.39
N LEU A 257 49.33 5.46 -1.23
CA LEU A 257 50.78 5.42 -1.10
C LEU A 257 51.34 4.10 -1.70
N PRO A 258 52.62 4.10 -2.13
CA PRO A 258 53.21 3.09 -3.00
C PRO A 258 53.40 1.71 -2.36
#